data_AF-A0A7G8UZ14-F1
#
_entry.id   AF-A0A7G8UZ14-F1
#
_cell.length_a   1.000
_cell.length_b   1.000
_cell.length_c   1.000
_cell.angle_alpha   90.00
_cell.angle_beta   90.00
_cell.angle_gamma   90.00
#
_symmetry.space_group_name_H-M   'P 1'
#
loop_
_entity.id
_entity.type
_entity.pdbx_description
1 polymer ?
#
loop_
_entity_poly.entity_id
_entity_poly.type
_entity_poly.pdbx_seq_one_letter_code
_entity_poly.pdbx_strand_id
1 'polypeptide(L)' 'MAFTWYVRTLGADPNSPSSYTSVGTVPPSCPGTGKICAIFADESDIPNEPSLDDELKSEMVTALNTNSDQTRVLLRSAN' A
#
# COMPACT_ATOMS: atom_id res chain seq x y z
N MET A 1 17.38 0.07 6.04
CA MET A 1 16.25 -0.13 5.12
C MET A 1 15.79 1.21 4.59
N ALA A 2 15.38 1.29 3.32
CA ALA A 2 14.79 2.49 2.73
C ALA A 2 13.28 2.28 2.57
N PHE A 3 12.48 3.31 2.86
CA PHE A 3 11.05 3.26 2.61
C PHE A 3 10.76 3.60 1.14
N THR A 4 9.88 2.82 0.52
CA THR A 4 9.42 3.06 -0.84
C THR A 4 7.90 2.87 -0.90
N TRP A 5 7.27 3.53 -1.88
CA TRP A 5 5.88 3.27 -2.19
C TRP A 5 5.77 1.98 -2.97
N TYR A 6 4.76 1.20 -2.62
CA TYR A 6 4.36 0.03 -3.36
C TYR A 6 2.91 0.13 -3.78
N VAL A 7 2.65 0.00 -5.07
CA VAL A 7 1.29 -0.02 -5.64
C VAL A 7 0.72 -1.41 -5.53
N ARG A 8 -0.51 -1.52 -5.01
CA ARG A 8 -1.26 -2.77 -5.04
C ARG A 8 -1.81 -3.03 -6.44
N THR A 9 -1.57 -4.23 -6.95
CA THR A 9 -2.19 -4.74 -8.16
C THR A 9 -3.70 -4.95 -7.96
N LEU A 10 -4.52 -4.47 -8.89
CA LEU A 10 -5.97 -4.65 -8.84
C LEU A 10 -6.32 -6.14 -8.92
N GLY A 11 -7.12 -6.61 -7.96
CA GLY A 11 -7.57 -8.01 -7.89
C GLY A 11 -6.68 -8.96 -7.08
N ALA A 12 -5.51 -8.51 -6.59
CA ALA A 12 -4.60 -9.33 -5.79
C ALA A 12 -4.81 -9.15 -4.27
N ASP A 13 -4.44 -10.10 -3.42
CA ASP A 13 -4.70 -10.01 -1.98
C ASP A 13 -3.92 -8.86 -1.30
N PRO A 14 -4.57 -7.91 -0.60
CA PRO A 14 -3.88 -6.79 0.07
C PRO A 14 -3.02 -7.22 1.26
N ASN A 15 -3.17 -8.44 1.76
CA ASN A 15 -2.33 -9.00 2.82
C ASN A 15 -1.13 -9.78 2.27
N SER A 16 -1.04 -9.96 0.96
CA SER A 16 0.10 -10.63 0.34
C SER A 16 1.11 -9.59 -0.13
N PRO A 17 2.36 -9.61 0.37
CA PRO A 17 3.38 -8.66 -0.06
C PRO A 17 3.69 -8.78 -1.56
N SER A 18 3.55 -9.97 -2.15
CA SER A 18 3.67 -10.21 -3.59
C SER A 18 2.62 -9.51 -4.45
N SER A 19 1.53 -9.01 -3.86
CA SER A 19 0.50 -8.21 -4.57
C SER A 19 0.93 -6.77 -4.83
N TYR A 20 2.08 -6.37 -4.31
CA TYR A 20 2.59 -5.02 -4.30
C TYR A 20 3.81 -4.88 -5.20
N THR A 21 3.90 -3.78 -5.93
CA THR A 21 5.03 -3.48 -6.81
C THR A 21 5.66 -2.18 -6.39
N SER A 22 6.97 -2.18 -6.17
CA SER A 22 7.72 -0.97 -5.83
C SER A 22 7.65 0.05 -6.97
N VAL A 23 7.32 1.30 -6.63
CA VAL A 23 7.25 2.43 -7.59
C VAL A 23 8.20 3.56 -7.23
N GLY A 24 9.03 3.37 -6.20
CA GLY A 24 9.98 4.37 -5.71
C GLY A 24 9.41 5.26 -4.61
N THR A 25 10.08 6.37 -4.33
CA THR A 25 9.75 7.26 -3.21
C THR A 25 8.64 8.26 -3.51
N VAL A 26 8.11 8.27 -4.74
CA VAL A 26 7.04 9.17 -5.16
C VAL A 26 5.69 8.47 -4.99
N PRO A 27 4.70 9.10 -4.31
CA PRO A 27 3.38 8.51 -4.17
C PRO A 27 2.71 8.35 -5.55
N PRO A 28 2.22 7.15 -5.87
CA PRO A 28 1.55 6.89 -7.14
C PRO A 28 0.14 7.47 -7.14
N SER A 29 -0.33 7.92 -8.30
CA SER A 29 -1.73 8.27 -8.50
C SER A 29 -2.52 7.03 -8.91
N CYS A 30 -3.37 6.51 -8.02
CA CYS A 30 -4.26 5.40 -8.37
C CYS A 30 -5.70 5.88 -8.58
N PRO A 31 -6.16 5.99 -9.84
CA PRO A 31 -7.59 6.15 -10.09
C PRO A 31 -8.35 4.88 -9.67
N GLY A 32 -9.54 5.06 -9.10
CA GLY A 32 -10.43 3.97 -8.66
C GLY A 32 -11.27 4.38 -7.46
N THR A 33 -11.90 3.43 -6.77
CA THR A 33 -12.74 3.75 -5.61
C THR A 33 -12.63 2.69 -4.52
N GLY A 34 -12.38 3.12 -3.28
CA GLY A 34 -12.68 2.35 -2.06
C GLY A 34 -11.77 1.14 -1.78
N LYS A 35 -10.55 1.10 -2.34
CA LYS A 35 -9.54 0.06 -2.07
C LYS A 35 -8.16 0.68 -1.88
N ILE A 36 -7.25 -0.06 -1.25
CA ILE A 36 -5.85 0.35 -1.10
C ILE A 36 -5.23 0.57 -2.49
N CYS A 37 -4.67 1.76 -2.68
CA CYS A 37 -3.90 2.17 -3.84
C CYS A 37 -2.45 1.73 -3.67
N ALA A 38 -1.81 2.28 -2.65
CA ALA A 38 -0.40 2.07 -2.40
C ALA A 38 -0.10 2.11 -0.90
N ILE A 39 1.03 1.54 -0.53
CA ILE A 39 1.53 1.53 0.84
C ILE A 39 2.97 2.03 0.86
N PHE A 40 3.34 2.68 1.95
CA PHE A 40 4.68 3.14 2.24
C PHE A 40 5.31 2.22 3.28
N ALA A 41 6.17 1.36 2.78
CA ALA A 41 6.81 0.30 3.56
C ALA A 41 8.30 0.26 3.29
N ASP A 42 9.04 -0.32 4.22
CA ASP A 42 10.39 -0.79 3.98
C ASP A 42 10.37 -2.02 3.09
N GLU A 43 11.50 -2.30 2.45
CA GLU A 43 11.70 -3.55 1.72
C GLU A 43 11.84 -4.72 2.69
N SER A 44 11.07 -5.78 2.45
CA SER A 44 11.19 -7.06 3.14
C SER A 44 12.55 -7.73 2.87
N ASP A 45 12.83 -8.84 3.55
CA ASP A 45 13.96 -9.73 3.20
C ASP A 45 13.88 -10.29 1.77
N ILE A 46 12.69 -10.24 1.15
CA ILE A 46 12.48 -10.60 -0.25
C ILE A 46 12.57 -9.33 -1.11
N PRO A 47 13.48 -9.28 -2.10
CA PRO A 47 13.68 -8.10 -2.92
C PRO A 47 12.41 -7.74 -3.72
N ASN A 48 12.09 -6.43 -3.77
CA ASN A 48 10.88 -5.86 -4.37
C ASN A 48 9.55 -6.16 -3.65
N GLU A 49 9.58 -6.72 -2.44
CA GLU A 49 8.39 -6.90 -1.63
C GLU A 49 8.36 -5.91 -0.46
N PRO A 50 7.19 -5.34 -0.12
CA PRO A 50 7.06 -4.53 1.08
C PRO A 50 7.10 -5.39 2.34
N SER A 51 7.65 -4.87 3.43
CA SER A 51 7.40 -5.41 4.77
C SER A 51 5.99 -5.04 5.23
N LEU A 52 5.16 -6.07 5.44
CA LEU A 52 3.79 -5.92 5.94
C LEU A 52 3.74 -6.20 7.44
N ASP A 53 4.31 -5.28 8.22
CA ASP A 53 4.20 -5.27 9.68
C ASP A 53 2.75 -5.12 10.15
N ASP A 54 2.48 -5.56 11.37
CA ASP A 54 1.13 -5.51 11.95
C ASP A 54 0.59 -4.07 12.06
N GLU A 55 1.46 -3.08 12.30
CA GLU A 55 1.08 -1.66 12.28
C GLU A 55 0.62 -1.23 10.89
N LEU A 56 1.33 -1.61 9.83
CA LEU A 56 0.94 -1.25 8.47
C LEU A 56 -0.38 -1.92 8.08
N LYS A 57 -0.57 -3.19 8.44
CA LYS A 57 -1.85 -3.90 8.25
C LYS A 57 -3.00 -3.23 8.99
N SER A 58 -2.77 -2.76 10.23
CA SER A 58 -3.77 -2.03 11.01
C SER A 58 -4.15 -0.70 10.34
N GLU A 59 -3.16 0.07 9.88
CA GLU A 59 -3.37 1.31 9.12
C GLU A 59 -4.15 1.03 7.83
N MET A 60 -3.85 -0.07 7.13
CA MET A 60 -4.55 -0.50 5.92
C MET A 60 -6.03 -0.79 6.18
N VAL A 61 -6.34 -1.49 7.27
CA VAL A 61 -7.72 -1.77 7.70
C VAL A 61 -8.42 -0.48 8.12
N THR A 62 -7.74 0.39 8.85
CA THR A 62 -8.29 1.69 9.28
C THR A 62 -8.59 2.58 8.08
N ALA A 63 -7.68 2.66 7.10
CA ALA A 63 -7.89 3.37 5.85
C ALA A 63 -9.13 2.86 5.12
N LEU A 64 -9.23 1.54 4.96
CA LEU A 64 -10.39 0.91 4.30
C LEU A 64 -11.72 1.14 5.03
N ASN A 65 -11.72 1.12 6.37
CA ASN A 65 -12.92 1.35 7.18
C ASN A 65 -13.35 2.82 7.15
N THR A 66 -12.39 3.74 7.27
CA THR A 66 -12.65 5.18 7.28
C THR A 66 -12.80 5.78 5.89
N ASN A 67 -12.44 5.02 4.84
CA ASN A 67 -12.26 5.52 3.49
C ASN A 67 -11.36 6.76 3.43
N SER A 68 -10.36 6.83 4.30
CA SER A 68 -9.43 7.95 4.40
C SER A 68 -7.98 7.48 4.35
N ASP A 69 -7.13 8.19 3.61
CA ASP A 69 -5.70 7.93 3.53
C ASP A 69 -5.05 7.98 4.93
N GLN A 70 -4.07 7.12 5.16
CA GLN A 70 -3.26 7.09 6.38
C GLN A 70 -1.81 7.47 6.08
N THR A 71 -1.01 7.64 7.13
CA THR A 71 0.40 8.06 7.02
C THR A 71 1.19 7.18 6.06
N ARG A 72 0.94 5.87 6.09
CA ARG A 72 1.64 4.87 5.27
C ARG A 72 0.74 4.20 4.23
N VAL A 73 -0.51 4.64 4.07
CA VAL A 73 -1.49 3.97 3.21
C VAL A 73 -2.25 4.99 2.39
N LEU A 74 -2.15 4.87 1.07
CA LEU A 74 -2.96 5.62 0.12
C LEU A 74 -4.13 4.75 -0.33
N LEU A 75 -5.32 5.33 -0.34
CA LEU A 75 -6.52 4.75 -0.91
C LEU A 75 -6.72 5.22 -2.35
N ARG A 76 -7.46 4.41 -3.12
CA ARG A 76 -7.96 4.79 -4.43
C ARG A 76 -9.12 5.74 -4.22
N SER A 77 -8.89 7.01 -4.50
CA SER A 77 -9.93 8.03 -4.53
C SER A 77 -10.53 8.14 -5.93
N ALA A 78 -11.86 8.29 -5.99
CA ALA A 78 -12.55 8.62 -7.22
C ALA A 78 -12.30 10.11 -7.47
N ASN A 79 -11.42 10.40 -8.42
CA ASN A 79 -11.27 11.75 -8.96
C ASN A 79 -12.56 12.16 -9.67
#